data_AF-A0A1M7KU95-F1
#
_entry.id   AF-A0A1M7KU95-F1
#
_cell.length_a   1.000
_cell.length_b   1.000
_cell.length_c   1.000
_cell.angle_alpha   90.00
_cell.angle_beta   90.00
_cell.angle_gamma   90.00
#
_symmetry.space_group_name_H-M   'P 1'
#
loop_
_entity.id
_entity.type
_entity.pdbx_description
1 polymer ?
#
loop_
_entity_poly.entity_id
_entity_poly.type
_entity_poly.pdbx_seq_one_letter_code
_entity_poly.pdbx_strand_id
1 'polypeptide(L)' 'MARVKVNLTLDADVAESARALGLNMSRLADSAIAESAKVERNRLWRAENQAAINAYAEEVPREGLPLARYRSF' A
#
# COMPACT_ATOMS: atom_id res chain seq x y z
N MET A 1 -7.00 -17.49 -3.62
CA MET A 1 -5.53 -17.31 -3.63
C MET A 1 -4.88 -18.43 -2.85
N ALA A 2 -3.76 -18.97 -3.32
CA ALA A 2 -3.04 -20.03 -2.61
C ALA A 2 -2.36 -19.45 -1.35
N ARG A 3 -2.40 -20.18 -0.23
CA ARG A 3 -1.67 -19.82 0.99
C ARG A 3 -0.35 -20.56 1.03
N VAL A 4 0.73 -19.84 1.33
CA VAL A 4 2.07 -20.41 1.47
C VAL A 4 2.46 -20.35 2.95
N LYS A 5 2.99 -21.44 3.49
CA LYS A 5 3.56 -21.45 4.84
C LYS A 5 4.95 -20.83 4.79
N VAL A 6 5.15 -19.81 5.62
CA VAL A 6 6.44 -19.14 5.80
C VAL A 6 6.88 -19.25 7.26
N ASN A 7 8.19 -19.33 7.50
CA ASN A 7 8.75 -19.26 8.84
C ASN A 7 9.15 -17.81 9.11
N LEU A 8 8.69 -17.26 10.24
CA LEU A 8 8.95 -15.88 10.66
C LEU A 8 9.51 -15.90 12.07
N THR A 9 10.51 -15.08 12.33
CA THR A 9 11.03 -14.85 13.69
C THR A 9 10.30 -13.66 14.28
N LEU A 10 9.76 -13.83 15.48
CA LEU A 10 9.10 -12.79 16.25
C LEU A 10 9.78 -12.70 17.62
N ASP A 11 9.64 -11.55 18.25
CA ASP A 11 10.00 -11.38 19.64
C ASP A 11 9.22 -12.38 20.52
N ALA A 12 9.90 -12.99 21.49
CA ALA A 12 9.35 -14.06 22.31
C ALA A 12 8.19 -13.56 23.18
N ASP A 13 8.32 -12.38 23.77
CA ASP A 13 7.31 -11.80 24.66
C ASP A 13 6.05 -11.43 23.87
N VAL A 14 6.23 -10.94 22.64
CA VAL A 14 5.12 -10.67 21.71
C VAL A 14 4.37 -11.95 21.35
N ALA A 15 5.10 -13.01 21.01
CA ALA A 15 4.49 -14.29 20.63
C ALA A 15 3.75 -14.96 21.82
N GLU A 16 4.34 -14.89 23.02
CA GLU A 16 3.73 -15.40 24.25
C GLU A 16 2.48 -14.61 24.62
N SER A 17 2.56 -13.27 24.60
CA SER A 17 1.41 -12.39 24.88
C SER A 17 0.25 -12.65 23.92
N ALA A 18 0.54 -12.76 22.61
CA ALA A 18 -0.48 -13.07 21.62
C ALA A 18 -1.13 -14.44 21.85
N ARG A 19 -0.34 -15.44 22.25
CA ARG A 19 -0.83 -16.78 22.58
C ARG A 19 -1.71 -16.78 23.83
N ALA A 20 -1.29 -16.10 24.88
CA ALA A 20 -2.06 -15.97 26.13
C ALA A 20 -3.43 -15.33 25.90
N LEU A 21 -3.51 -14.40 24.95
CA LEU A 21 -4.74 -13.72 24.54
C LEU A 21 -5.54 -14.49 23.47
N GLY A 22 -5.09 -15.67 23.03
CA GLY A 22 -5.78 -16.47 22.01
C GLY A 22 -5.81 -15.82 20.62
N LEU A 23 -4.87 -14.93 20.31
CA LEU A 23 -4.84 -14.22 19.05
C LEU A 23 -4.38 -15.13 17.90
N ASN A 24 -5.01 -14.97 16.73
CA ASN A 24 -4.59 -15.65 15.52
C ASN A 24 -3.40 -14.92 14.87
N MET A 25 -2.18 -15.28 15.30
CA MET A 25 -0.93 -14.66 14.84
C MET A 25 -0.77 -14.69 13.31
N SER A 26 -1.13 -15.79 12.65
CA SER A 26 -1.02 -15.90 11.20
C SER A 26 -1.92 -14.90 10.48
N ARG A 27 -3.16 -14.71 10.95
CA ARG A 27 -4.09 -13.73 10.37
C ARG A 27 -3.63 -12.28 10.62
N LEU A 28 -3.10 -12.01 11.81
CA LEU A 28 -2.55 -10.69 12.15
C LEU A 28 -1.33 -10.36 11.28
N ALA A 29 -0.39 -11.30 11.17
CA ALA A 29 0.80 -11.14 10.33
C ALA A 29 0.42 -10.96 8.85
N ASP A 30 -0.49 -11.77 8.32
CA ASP A 30 -0.98 -11.66 6.94
C ASP A 30 -1.57 -10.26 6.66
N SER A 31 -2.42 -9.76 7.56
CA SER A 31 -3.04 -8.43 7.41
C SER A 31 -2.01 -7.31 7.49
N ALA A 32 -1.08 -7.37 8.45
CA ALA A 32 -0.02 -6.38 8.61
C ALA A 32 0.93 -6.34 7.40
N ILE A 33 1.31 -7.51 6.88
CA ILE A 33 2.15 -7.63 5.69
C ILE A 33 1.42 -7.10 4.46
N ALA A 34 0.14 -7.44 4.28
CA ALA A 34 -0.64 -6.98 3.14
C ALA A 34 -0.76 -5.45 3.09
N GLU A 35 -1.06 -4.81 4.21
CA GLU A 35 -1.14 -3.35 4.28
C GLU A 35 0.23 -2.71 4.07
N SER A 36 1.29 -3.23 4.68
CA SER A 36 2.66 -2.73 4.49
C SER A 36 3.10 -2.84 3.02
N ALA A 37 2.84 -3.98 2.38
CA ALA A 37 3.16 -4.20 0.97
C ALA A 37 2.37 -3.28 0.04
N LYS A 38 1.10 -2.98 0.37
CA LYS A 38 0.29 -2.01 -0.38
C LYS A 38 0.86 -0.61 -0.29
N VAL A 39 1.23 -0.15 0.92
CA VAL A 39 1.85 1.16 1.13
C VAL A 39 3.16 1.26 0.35
N GLU A 40 4.02 0.25 0.45
CA GLU A 40 5.32 0.27 -0.21
C GLU A 40 5.19 0.21 -1.74
N ARG A 41 4.28 -0.60 -2.27
CA ARG A 41 4.00 -0.64 -3.71
C ARG A 41 3.54 0.72 -4.22
N ASN A 42 2.67 1.41 -3.48
CA ASN A 42 2.23 2.75 -3.84
C ASN A 42 3.38 3.77 -3.80
N ARG A 43 4.29 3.64 -2.83
CA ARG A 43 5.49 4.49 -2.74
C ARG A 43 6.40 4.29 -3.95
N LEU A 44 6.70 3.03 -4.30
CA LEU A 44 7.52 2.69 -5.46
C LEU A 44 6.88 3.17 -6.75
N TRP A 45 5.58 2.92 -6.94
CA TRP A 45 4.86 3.38 -8.12
C TRP A 45 4.92 4.90 -8.27
N ARG A 46 4.73 5.67 -7.19
CA ARG A 46 4.87 7.14 -7.24
C ARG A 46 6.28 7.57 -7.63
N ALA A 47 7.30 6.93 -7.08
CA ALA A 47 8.69 7.24 -7.42
C ALA A 47 8.99 6.95 -8.90
N GLU A 48 8.55 5.79 -9.41
CA GLU A 48 8.71 5.41 -10.82
C GLU A 48 7.96 6.33 -11.77
N ASN A 49 6.78 6.84 -11.37
CA ASN A 49 5.93 7.68 -12.20
C ASN A 49 6.11 9.18 -11.91
N GLN A 50 7.10 9.57 -11.10
CA GLN A 50 7.28 10.95 -10.66
C GLN A 50 7.43 11.92 -11.83
N ALA A 51 8.17 11.53 -12.87
CA ALA A 51 8.36 12.36 -14.06
C ALA A 51 7.02 12.62 -14.80
N ALA A 52 6.21 11.59 -14.99
CA ALA A 52 4.90 11.72 -15.63
C ALA A 52 3.93 12.54 -14.78
N ILE A 53 3.95 12.35 -13.46
CA ILE A 53 3.14 13.13 -12.51
C ILE A 53 3.53 14.61 -12.58
N ASN A 54 4.82 14.92 -12.60
CA ASN A 54 5.30 16.30 -12.68
C ASN A 54 4.93 16.94 -14.03
N ALA A 55 5.14 16.22 -15.14
CA ALA A 55 4.77 16.72 -16.47
C ALA A 55 3.28 17.07 -16.55
N TYR A 56 2.41 16.19 -16.01
CA TYR A 56 0.98 16.44 -15.95
C TYR A 56 0.62 17.62 -15.03
N ALA A 57 1.31 17.74 -13.89
CA ALA A 57 1.12 18.86 -12.95
C ALA A 57 1.51 20.21 -13.55
N GLU A 58 2.47 20.25 -14.48
CA GLU A 58 2.86 21.44 -15.22
C GLU A 58 1.93 21.75 -16.41
N GLU A 59 1.36 20.70 -17.04
CA GLU A 59 0.44 20.84 -18.16
C GLU A 59 -0.89 21.49 -17.73
N VAL A 60 -1.46 21.09 -16.59
CA VAL A 60 -2.79 21.57 -16.15
C VAL A 60 -2.86 23.10 -15.96
N PRO A 61 -1.88 23.78 -15.31
CA PRO A 61 -1.88 25.24 -15.25
C PRO A 61 -1.71 25.93 -16.61
N ARG A 62 -1.00 25.29 -17.55
CA ARG A 62 -0.68 25.85 -18.86
C ARG A 62 -1.82 25.68 -19.86
N GLU A 63 -2.43 24.51 -19.90
CA GLU A 63 -3.43 24.12 -20.90
C GLU A 63 -4.86 24.07 -20.35
N GLY A 64 -5.00 24.15 -19.02
CA GLY A 64 -6.26 23.90 -18.34
C GLY A 64 -6.51 22.40 -18.16
N LEU A 65 -7.63 22.06 -17.50
CA LEU A 65 -8.00 20.67 -17.28
C LEU A 65 -8.40 19.99 -18.61
N PRO A 66 -7.75 18.87 -18.97
CA PRO A 66 -8.19 18.09 -20.10
C PRO A 66 -9.68 17.74 -19.98
N LEU A 67 -10.40 17.81 -21.10
CA LEU A 67 -11.83 17.51 -21.19
C LEU A 67 -12.76 18.43 -20.38
N ALA A 68 -12.27 19.52 -19.78
CA ALA A 68 -13.11 20.49 -19.06
C ALA A 68 -14.29 21.00 -19.91
N ARG A 69 -14.07 21.15 -21.22
CA ARG A 69 -15.11 21.55 -22.20
C ARG A 69 -16.32 20.62 -22.29
N TYR A 70 -16.21 19.39 -21.80
CA TYR A 70 -17.31 18.41 -21.77
C TYR A 70 -17.92 18.25 -20.39
N ARG A 71 -17.46 19.00 -19.39
CA ARG A 71 -17.92 18.89 -18.01
C ARG A 71 -19.30 19.57 -17.90
N SER A 72 -20.36 18.78 -17.83
CA SER A 72 -21.75 19.24 -17.67
C SER A 72 -22.18 19.13 -16.20
N PHE A 73 -22.10 20.24 -15.48
CA PHE A 73 -22.76 20.46 -14.18
C PHE A 73 -23.44 21.82 -14.23
#